data_AF-A0A8T1WI61-F1
#
_entry.id   AF-A0A8T1WI61-F1
#
_cell.length_a   1.000
_cell.length_b   1.000
_cell.length_c   1.000
_cell.angle_alpha   90.00
_cell.angle_beta   90.00
_cell.angle_gamma   90.00
#
_symmetry.space_group_name_H-M   'P 1'
#
loop_
_entity.id
_entity.type
_entity.pdbx_description
1 polymer ?
#
loop_
_entity_poly.entity_id
_entity_poly.type
_entity_poly.pdbx_seq_one_letter_code
_entity_poly.pdbx_strand_id
1 'polypeptide(L)'
;MAGKQSPMRMFIMLPMMFLMGKIDFENETTLLAARTAFVVCQVTALLLGLYLKQLIERKHDTRKIFVPGTKSPFDQSPNYAELTETTYEAHELAKANEFLKQTLIGAGISSLIHFKMGVNHVVMIQSVMMPMNLWDNALVQAYVLGRRNGRIWNERLEGESAEDAAAAAAADGSAAAAATAASADKKTDKKSDKTEAATPEEAIAEALAAGADADFDALWSIVKRKVNARTDEDQWTALMVACGSPVDTDAFIQKVVGAGADVLAVDGDGWTALHWSAFHGRPEAAEALLSSISAAKREKLLAVKASDGRTAAEVAKGEENADVVEILASFAKTGASEDESTLRQRKAGASSVEDVD
;
A
#
# COMPACT_ATOMS: atom_id res chain seq x y z
N MET A 1 -14.03 -4.72 -9.39
CA MET A 1 -13.94 -6.21 -9.27
C MET A 1 -12.55 -6.56 -8.78
N ALA A 2 -12.45 -7.64 -8.00
CA ALA A 2 -11.25 -8.19 -7.36
C ALA A 2 -10.66 -7.34 -6.22
N GLY A 3 -10.93 -7.75 -4.98
CA GLY A 3 -10.15 -7.31 -3.82
C GLY A 3 -8.68 -7.60 -4.06
N LYS A 4 -7.81 -6.64 -3.73
CA LYS A 4 -6.36 -6.73 -3.89
C LYS A 4 -5.87 -8.03 -3.26
N GLN A 5 -5.63 -9.05 -4.10
CA GLN A 5 -4.92 -10.25 -3.68
C GLN A 5 -3.49 -9.81 -3.36
N SER A 6 -2.90 -10.31 -2.28
CA SER A 6 -1.51 -10.00 -1.97
C SER A 6 -0.63 -10.28 -3.21
N PRO A 7 0.43 -9.50 -3.49
CA PRO A 7 1.29 -9.72 -4.64
C PRO A 7 1.76 -11.18 -4.73
N MET A 8 2.05 -11.80 -3.58
CA MET A 8 2.38 -13.22 -3.44
C MET A 8 1.27 -14.15 -3.95
N ARG A 9 0.00 -13.88 -3.63
CA ARG A 9 -1.14 -14.64 -4.16
C ARG A 9 -1.23 -14.51 -5.68
N MET A 10 -1.04 -13.31 -6.23
CA MET A 10 -1.05 -13.10 -7.69
C MET A 10 0.11 -13.83 -8.39
N PHE A 11 1.32 -13.78 -7.81
CA PHE A 11 2.50 -14.49 -8.31
C PHE A 11 2.37 -16.01 -8.28
N ILE A 12 1.59 -16.59 -7.36
CA ILE A 12 1.36 -18.05 -7.28
C ILE A 12 0.17 -18.47 -8.14
N MET A 13 -0.92 -17.70 -8.13
CA MET A 13 -2.17 -18.04 -8.82
C MET A 13 -2.06 -17.97 -10.36
N LEU A 14 -1.29 -17.02 -10.92
CA LEU A 14 -1.12 -16.89 -12.37
C LEU A 14 -0.39 -18.09 -13.01
N PRO A 15 0.78 -18.53 -12.50
CA PRO A 15 1.43 -19.75 -12.97
C PRO A 15 0.56 -20.99 -12.72
N MET A 16 -0.09 -21.08 -11.55
CA MET A 16 -0.97 -22.20 -11.22
C MET A 16 -2.14 -22.33 -12.21
N MET A 17 -2.79 -21.22 -12.59
CA MET A 17 -3.88 -21.20 -13.56
C MET A 17 -3.41 -21.67 -14.95
N PHE A 18 -2.20 -21.28 -15.36
CA PHE A 18 -1.60 -21.73 -16.61
C PHE A 18 -1.20 -23.22 -16.59
N LEU A 19 -0.64 -23.69 -15.47
CA LEU A 19 -0.30 -25.09 -15.25
C LEU A 19 -1.56 -25.97 -15.18
N MET A 20 -2.68 -25.45 -14.68
CA MET A 20 -3.95 -26.15 -14.56
C MET A 20 -4.46 -26.69 -15.90
N GLY A 21 -4.35 -25.88 -16.96
CA GLY A 21 -4.80 -26.25 -18.31
C GLY A 21 -3.92 -27.32 -18.98
N LYS A 22 -2.76 -27.65 -18.38
CA LYS A 22 -1.82 -28.65 -18.89
C LYS A 22 -1.85 -29.96 -18.10
N ILE A 23 -2.62 -30.01 -17.00
CA ILE A 23 -2.74 -31.21 -16.17
C ILE A 23 -3.88 -32.07 -16.73
N ASP A 24 -3.53 -33.30 -17.08
CA ASP A 24 -4.52 -34.30 -17.47
C ASP A 24 -5.13 -34.95 -16.22
N PHE A 25 -6.39 -34.60 -15.94
CA PHE A 25 -7.18 -35.15 -14.85
C PHE A 25 -7.96 -36.42 -15.23
N GLU A 26 -7.86 -36.89 -16.48
CA GLU A 26 -8.34 -38.22 -16.88
C GLU A 26 -7.37 -39.32 -16.43
N ASN A 27 -6.09 -38.96 -16.22
CA ASN A 27 -5.10 -39.86 -15.64
C ASN A 27 -5.40 -40.15 -14.16
N GLU A 28 -5.66 -41.43 -13.85
CA GLU A 28 -6.01 -41.90 -12.51
C GLU A 28 -4.95 -41.58 -11.44
N THR A 29 -3.66 -41.65 -11.79
CA THR A 29 -2.58 -41.33 -10.84
C THR A 29 -2.53 -39.85 -10.48
N THR A 30 -2.74 -38.97 -11.46
CA THR A 30 -2.78 -37.51 -11.27
C THR A 30 -3.99 -37.13 -10.41
N LEU A 31 -5.13 -37.74 -10.71
CA LEU A 31 -6.36 -37.52 -9.98
C LEU A 31 -6.29 -38.03 -8.54
N LEU A 32 -5.69 -39.20 -8.33
CA LEU A 32 -5.45 -39.75 -7.00
C LEU A 32 -4.50 -38.86 -6.20
N ALA A 33 -3.39 -38.41 -6.79
CA ALA A 33 -2.46 -37.49 -6.15
C ALA A 33 -3.15 -36.18 -5.71
N ALA A 34 -4.00 -35.60 -6.57
CA ALA A 34 -4.77 -34.40 -6.24
C ALA A 34 -5.76 -34.63 -5.09
N ARG A 35 -6.44 -35.80 -5.05
CA ARG A 35 -7.34 -36.17 -3.94
C ARG A 35 -6.58 -36.36 -2.63
N THR A 36 -5.43 -37.02 -2.67
CA THR A 36 -4.58 -37.22 -1.50
C THR A 36 -4.07 -35.89 -0.97
N ALA A 37 -3.56 -35.01 -1.85
CA ALA A 37 -3.11 -33.67 -1.47
C ALA A 37 -4.24 -32.86 -0.82
N PHE A 38 -5.45 -32.92 -1.39
CA PHE A 38 -6.62 -32.25 -0.84
C PHE A 38 -6.93 -32.76 0.57
N VAL A 39 -7.03 -34.07 0.78
CA VAL A 39 -7.32 -34.66 2.10
C VAL A 39 -6.24 -34.29 3.11
N VAL A 40 -4.96 -34.36 2.73
CA VAL A 40 -3.83 -33.98 3.61
C VAL A 40 -3.94 -32.52 4.02
N CYS A 41 -4.20 -31.61 3.07
CA CYS A 41 -4.35 -30.18 3.38
C CYS A 41 -5.55 -29.93 4.31
N GLN A 42 -6.68 -30.60 4.08
CA GLN A 42 -7.88 -30.44 4.91
C GLN A 42 -7.67 -30.97 6.33
N VAL A 43 -7.09 -32.16 6.48
CA VAL A 43 -6.79 -32.74 7.80
C VAL A 43 -5.79 -31.85 8.54
N THR A 44 -4.74 -31.39 7.86
CA THR A 44 -3.73 -30.49 8.46
C THR A 44 -4.36 -29.19 8.93
N ALA A 45 -5.22 -28.57 8.11
CA ALA A 45 -5.92 -27.34 8.47
C ALA A 45 -6.84 -27.53 9.69
N LEU A 46 -7.59 -28.63 9.75
CA LEU A 46 -8.46 -28.95 10.89
C LEU A 46 -7.66 -29.21 12.17
N LEU A 47 -6.58 -30.00 12.09
CA LEU A 47 -5.71 -30.25 13.23
C LEU A 47 -5.06 -28.94 13.73
N LEU A 48 -4.64 -28.07 12.81
CA LEU A 48 -4.09 -26.77 13.18
C LEU A 48 -5.14 -25.87 13.84
N GLY A 49 -6.37 -25.85 13.33
CA GLY A 49 -7.48 -25.09 13.94
C GLY A 49 -7.83 -25.59 15.35
N LEU A 50 -7.83 -26.91 15.56
CA LEU A 50 -8.02 -27.50 16.90
C LEU A 50 -6.86 -27.18 17.85
N TYR A 51 -5.63 -27.21 17.33
CA TYR A 51 -4.45 -26.84 18.09
C TYR A 51 -4.46 -25.35 18.48
N LEU A 52 -4.84 -24.45 17.57
CA LEU A 52 -5.04 -23.03 17.86
C LEU A 52 -6.06 -22.83 18.97
N LYS A 53 -7.20 -23.53 18.90
CA LYS A 53 -8.23 -23.47 19.96
C LYS A 53 -7.65 -23.86 21.32
N GLN A 54 -6.88 -24.95 21.37
CA GLN A 54 -6.22 -25.39 22.60
C GLN A 54 -5.18 -24.38 23.10
N LEU A 55 -4.42 -23.74 22.21
CA LEU A 55 -3.45 -22.70 22.58
C LEU A 55 -4.12 -21.45 23.16
N ILE A 56 -5.21 -21.00 22.54
CA ILE A 56 -5.98 -19.83 22.99
C ILE A 56 -6.58 -20.11 24.37
N GLU A 57 -7.22 -21.27 24.54
CA GLU A 57 -7.74 -21.72 25.85
C GLU A 57 -6.61 -21.73 26.88
N ARG A 58 -5.44 -22.34 26.61
CA ARG A 58 -4.34 -22.36 27.59
C ARG A 58 -3.80 -20.99 27.96
N LYS A 59 -3.82 -20.03 27.04
CA LYS A 59 -3.31 -18.68 27.29
C LYS A 59 -4.24 -17.88 28.21
N HIS A 60 -5.54 -18.14 28.16
CA HIS A 60 -6.57 -17.48 28.98
C HIS A 60 -6.40 -15.94 29.03
N ASP A 61 -6.32 -15.30 27.86
CA ASP A 61 -6.16 -13.85 27.76
C ASP A 61 -7.52 -13.14 27.94
N THR A 62 -7.83 -12.78 29.18
CA THR A 62 -9.11 -12.17 29.55
C THR A 62 -9.14 -10.64 29.40
N ARG A 63 -8.14 -10.04 28.76
CA ARG A 63 -8.14 -8.58 28.53
C ARG A 63 -9.29 -8.20 27.60
N LYS A 64 -9.99 -7.12 27.98
CA LYS A 64 -11.13 -6.59 27.23
C LYS A 64 -10.66 -5.88 25.97
N ILE A 65 -11.37 -6.13 24.88
CA ILE A 65 -11.16 -5.50 23.59
C ILE A 65 -12.48 -5.10 22.97
N PHE A 66 -12.44 -4.02 22.20
CA PHE A 66 -13.58 -3.52 21.45
C PHE A 66 -13.28 -3.70 19.97
N VAL A 67 -13.85 -4.75 19.37
CA VAL A 67 -13.58 -5.10 17.98
C VAL A 67 -14.57 -4.36 17.06
N PRO A 68 -14.09 -3.62 16.06
CA PRO A 68 -14.96 -2.95 15.10
C PRO A 68 -15.67 -3.96 14.20
N GLY A 69 -16.96 -3.72 13.96
CA GLY A 69 -17.73 -4.49 12.97
C GLY A 69 -17.24 -4.25 11.54
N THR A 70 -17.80 -4.97 10.58
CA THR A 70 -17.58 -4.74 9.14
C THR A 70 -18.80 -4.04 8.54
N LYS A 71 -18.61 -3.00 7.72
CA LYS A 71 -19.72 -2.22 7.13
C LYS A 71 -20.61 -3.06 6.21
N SER A 72 -20.06 -4.07 5.52
CA SER A 72 -20.79 -4.93 4.58
C SER A 72 -20.02 -6.24 4.34
N PRO A 73 -20.68 -7.34 3.92
CA PRO A 73 -20.00 -8.56 3.47
C PRO A 73 -18.95 -8.34 2.37
N PHE A 74 -19.04 -7.22 1.65
CA PHE A 74 -18.12 -6.83 0.58
C PHE A 74 -17.15 -5.71 0.96
N ASP A 75 -17.34 -5.07 2.13
CA ASP A 75 -16.49 -4.02 2.68
C ASP A 75 -15.97 -4.45 4.06
N GLN A 76 -14.74 -4.96 4.07
CA GLN A 76 -14.07 -5.46 5.27
C GLN A 76 -13.36 -4.35 6.06
N SER A 77 -13.57 -3.08 5.70
CA SER A 77 -13.04 -1.95 6.45
C SER A 77 -13.56 -1.96 7.89
N PRO A 78 -12.71 -1.65 8.88
CA PRO A 78 -13.13 -1.54 10.27
C PRO A 78 -14.21 -0.46 10.43
N ASN A 79 -15.36 -0.84 10.96
CA ASN A 79 -16.42 0.08 11.34
C ASN A 79 -16.36 0.39 12.83
N TYR A 80 -15.68 1.48 13.20
CA TYR A 80 -15.58 1.92 14.60
C TYR A 80 -16.87 2.51 15.16
N ALA A 81 -17.91 2.72 14.34
CA ALA A 81 -19.22 3.15 14.84
C ALA A 81 -19.96 2.02 15.57
N GLU A 82 -19.68 0.75 15.20
CA GLU A 82 -20.28 -0.43 15.81
C GLU A 82 -19.18 -1.30 16.41
N LEU A 83 -18.91 -1.08 17.70
CA LEU A 83 -17.92 -1.84 18.46
C LEU A 83 -18.59 -2.97 19.23
N THR A 84 -18.05 -4.18 19.09
CA THR A 84 -18.45 -5.33 19.91
C THR A 84 -17.46 -5.46 21.07
N GLU A 85 -17.95 -5.32 22.30
CA GLU A 85 -17.16 -5.62 23.50
C GLU A 85 -17.00 -7.13 23.66
N THR A 86 -15.76 -7.58 23.81
CA THR A 86 -15.41 -8.99 24.03
C THR A 86 -14.07 -9.09 24.73
N THR A 87 -13.61 -10.30 25.06
CA THR A 87 -12.25 -10.56 25.52
C THR A 87 -11.41 -11.14 24.39
N TYR A 88 -10.08 -11.02 24.47
CA TYR A 88 -9.19 -11.68 23.51
C TYR A 88 -9.49 -13.17 23.42
N GLU A 89 -9.57 -13.87 24.55
CA GLU A 89 -9.89 -15.30 24.57
C GLU A 89 -11.22 -15.62 23.86
N ALA A 90 -12.31 -14.92 24.19
CA ALA A 90 -13.62 -15.20 23.61
C ALA A 90 -13.66 -14.89 22.11
N HIS A 91 -13.05 -13.78 21.68
CA HIS A 91 -12.99 -13.39 20.28
C HIS A 91 -12.13 -14.33 19.44
N GLU A 92 -10.91 -14.63 19.92
CA GLU A 92 -9.97 -15.53 19.24
C GLU A 92 -10.55 -16.95 19.16
N LEU A 93 -11.25 -17.44 20.20
CA LEU A 93 -11.98 -18.72 20.15
C LEU A 93 -13.14 -18.71 19.16
N ALA A 94 -13.91 -17.63 19.09
CA ALA A 94 -14.98 -17.50 18.10
C ALA A 94 -14.41 -17.59 16.67
N LYS A 95 -13.29 -16.91 16.40
CA LYS A 95 -12.59 -16.95 15.10
C LYS A 95 -11.98 -18.30 14.79
N ALA A 96 -11.41 -19.01 15.78
CA ALA A 96 -10.93 -20.37 15.60
C ALA A 96 -12.08 -21.34 15.24
N ASN A 97 -13.23 -21.21 15.91
CA ASN A 97 -14.43 -22.01 15.59
C ASN A 97 -15.03 -21.66 14.22
N GLU A 98 -15.02 -20.38 13.84
CA GLU A 98 -15.44 -19.93 12.51
C GLU A 98 -14.56 -20.56 11.42
N PHE A 99 -13.24 -20.49 11.60
CA PHE A 99 -12.27 -21.13 10.71
C PHE A 99 -12.55 -22.64 10.56
N LEU A 100 -12.68 -23.39 11.65
CA LEU A 100 -12.99 -24.82 11.62
C LEU A 100 -14.30 -25.13 10.87
N LYS A 101 -15.36 -24.35 11.11
CA LYS A 101 -16.64 -24.50 10.41
C LYS A 101 -16.49 -24.23 8.91
N GLN A 102 -15.80 -23.16 8.54
CA GLN A 102 -15.56 -22.81 7.13
C GLN A 102 -14.74 -23.88 6.41
N THR A 103 -13.70 -24.42 7.05
CA THR A 103 -12.90 -25.53 6.50
C THR A 103 -13.78 -26.77 6.24
N LEU A 104 -14.62 -27.16 7.20
CA LEU A 104 -15.53 -28.31 7.05
C LEU A 104 -16.57 -28.09 5.93
N ILE A 105 -17.21 -26.92 5.90
CA ILE A 105 -18.21 -26.58 4.87
C ILE A 105 -17.54 -26.55 3.49
N GLY A 106 -16.39 -25.88 3.36
CA GLY A 106 -15.62 -25.78 2.14
C GLY A 106 -15.17 -27.14 1.63
N ALA A 107 -14.71 -28.03 2.53
CA ALA A 107 -14.38 -29.41 2.19
C ALA A 107 -15.60 -30.20 1.68
N GLY A 108 -16.77 -30.03 2.30
CA GLY A 108 -18.02 -30.64 1.86
C GLY A 108 -18.46 -30.18 0.46
N ILE A 109 -18.45 -28.86 0.22
CA ILE A 109 -18.79 -28.28 -1.09
C ILE A 109 -17.80 -28.76 -2.17
N SER A 110 -16.50 -28.71 -1.88
CA SER A 110 -15.46 -29.15 -2.81
C SER A 110 -15.60 -30.64 -3.14
N SER A 111 -15.89 -31.47 -2.14
CA SER A 111 -16.13 -32.90 -2.34
C SER A 111 -17.38 -33.15 -3.20
N LEU A 112 -18.46 -32.38 -3.00
CA LEU A 112 -19.66 -32.48 -3.82
C LEU A 112 -19.39 -32.11 -5.28
N ILE A 113 -18.72 -30.99 -5.52
CA ILE A 113 -18.37 -30.52 -6.87
C ILE A 113 -17.46 -31.55 -7.57
N HIS A 114 -16.50 -32.10 -6.85
CA HIS A 114 -15.58 -33.11 -7.37
C HIS A 114 -16.27 -34.44 -7.69
N PHE A 115 -16.94 -35.06 -6.71
CA PHE A 115 -17.50 -36.42 -6.87
C PHE A 115 -18.85 -36.43 -7.60
N LYS A 116 -19.68 -35.40 -7.44
CA LYS A 116 -21.03 -35.37 -8.04
C LYS A 116 -21.07 -34.63 -9.37
N MET A 117 -20.28 -33.57 -9.53
CA MET A 117 -20.28 -32.76 -10.75
C MET A 117 -19.10 -33.08 -11.68
N GLY A 118 -18.17 -33.96 -11.26
CA GLY A 118 -17.02 -34.39 -12.08
C GLY A 118 -15.97 -33.31 -12.28
N VAL A 119 -16.03 -32.23 -11.49
CA VAL A 119 -15.17 -31.05 -11.63
C VAL A 119 -13.87 -31.32 -10.84
N ASN A 120 -12.98 -32.13 -11.44
CA ASN A 120 -11.77 -32.63 -10.79
C ASN A 120 -10.76 -31.55 -10.38
N HIS A 121 -10.78 -30.41 -11.07
CA HIS A 121 -9.87 -29.31 -10.80
C HIS A 121 -10.08 -28.67 -9.42
N VAL A 122 -11.27 -28.81 -8.82
CA VAL A 122 -11.60 -28.16 -7.55
C VAL A 122 -10.72 -28.67 -6.39
N VAL A 123 -10.43 -29.98 -6.33
CA VAL A 123 -9.62 -30.56 -5.23
C VAL A 123 -8.16 -30.15 -5.33
N MET A 124 -7.63 -30.01 -6.55
CA MET A 124 -6.28 -29.51 -6.76
C MET A 124 -6.19 -28.03 -6.37
N ILE A 125 -7.17 -27.20 -6.78
CA ILE A 125 -7.19 -25.78 -6.40
C ILE A 125 -7.17 -25.63 -4.88
N GLN A 126 -8.00 -26.41 -4.19
CA GLN A 126 -8.06 -26.38 -2.73
C GLN A 126 -6.78 -26.91 -2.06
N SER A 127 -6.04 -27.81 -2.70
CA SER A 127 -4.74 -28.28 -2.20
C SER A 127 -3.67 -27.19 -2.18
N VAL A 128 -3.82 -26.15 -3.01
CA VAL A 128 -2.88 -25.02 -3.10
C VAL A 128 -3.42 -23.79 -2.35
N MET A 129 -4.72 -23.52 -2.44
CA MET A 129 -5.35 -22.41 -1.74
C MET A 129 -5.41 -22.61 -0.23
N MET A 130 -5.60 -23.83 0.27
CA MET A 130 -5.72 -24.07 1.71
C MET A 130 -4.42 -23.72 2.46
N PRO A 131 -3.22 -24.16 2.04
CA PRO A 131 -1.97 -23.69 2.63
C PRO A 131 -1.79 -22.16 2.59
N MET A 132 -2.16 -21.51 1.48
CA MET A 132 -2.11 -20.05 1.40
C MET A 132 -3.07 -19.37 2.38
N ASN A 133 -4.30 -19.87 2.49
CA ASN A 133 -5.27 -19.34 3.46
C ASN A 133 -4.81 -19.53 4.91
N LEU A 134 -4.11 -20.63 5.20
CA LEU A 134 -3.47 -20.85 6.51
C LEU A 134 -2.34 -19.84 6.76
N TRP A 135 -1.52 -19.56 5.75
CA TRP A 135 -0.43 -18.59 5.85
C TRP A 135 -0.93 -17.17 6.16
N ASP A 136 -2.04 -16.78 5.55
CA ASP A 136 -2.65 -15.45 5.73
C ASP A 136 -3.57 -15.37 6.97
N ASN A 137 -3.83 -16.48 7.66
CA ASN A 137 -4.72 -16.49 8.82
C ASN A 137 -4.07 -15.80 10.02
N ALA A 138 -4.72 -14.76 10.55
CA ALA A 138 -4.20 -13.96 11.66
C ALA A 138 -3.88 -14.80 12.93
N LEU A 139 -4.69 -15.81 13.25
CA LEU A 139 -4.43 -16.69 14.39
C LEU A 139 -3.21 -17.58 14.15
N VAL A 140 -3.03 -18.10 12.93
CA VAL A 140 -1.83 -18.89 12.57
C VAL A 140 -0.59 -18.01 12.65
N GLN A 141 -0.64 -16.79 12.12
CA GLN A 141 0.49 -15.86 12.21
C GLN A 141 0.85 -15.53 13.66
N ALA A 142 -0.16 -15.23 14.49
CA ALA A 142 0.05 -14.84 15.88
C ALA A 142 0.56 -16.01 16.75
N TYR A 143 0.00 -17.22 16.61
CA TYR A 143 0.25 -18.32 17.55
C TYR A 143 1.23 -19.38 17.03
N VAL A 144 1.32 -19.59 15.72
CA VAL A 144 2.15 -20.65 15.12
C VAL A 144 3.45 -20.06 14.58
N LEU A 145 3.38 -18.92 13.89
CA LEU A 145 4.56 -18.25 13.33
C LEU A 145 5.22 -17.26 14.30
N GLY A 146 4.58 -16.97 15.44
CA GLY A 146 5.07 -16.00 16.43
C GLY A 146 5.10 -14.56 15.92
N ARG A 147 4.41 -14.27 14.81
CA ARG A 147 4.32 -12.95 14.17
C ARG A 147 3.05 -12.24 14.63
N ARG A 148 3.01 -11.87 15.92
CA ARG A 148 1.93 -11.01 16.42
C ARG A 148 2.35 -9.55 16.23
N ASN A 149 2.17 -9.06 15.01
CA ASN A 149 2.43 -7.66 14.67
C ASN A 149 1.19 -6.85 15.09
N GLY A 150 1.37 -6.06 16.14
CA GLY A 150 0.37 -5.20 16.77
C GLY A 150 -1.07 -5.74 16.86
N ARG A 151 -2.05 -4.94 16.42
CA ARG A 151 -3.51 -5.15 16.59
C ARG A 151 -4.10 -6.04 15.51
N ILE A 152 -4.07 -7.35 15.79
CA ILE A 152 -4.57 -8.39 14.90
C ILE A 152 -6.07 -8.31 14.57
N TRP A 153 -6.87 -7.56 15.33
CA TRP A 153 -8.31 -7.41 15.13
C TRP A 153 -8.73 -5.96 14.86
N ASN A 154 -7.78 -5.05 14.60
CA ASN A 154 -8.05 -3.62 14.52
C ASN A 154 -8.80 -3.12 15.78
N GLU A 155 -8.51 -3.75 16.93
CA GLU A 155 -9.28 -3.56 18.15
C GLU A 155 -8.96 -2.24 18.85
N ARG A 156 -9.95 -1.66 19.52
CA ARG A 156 -9.73 -0.57 20.48
C ARG A 156 -9.53 -1.15 21.88
N LEU A 157 -8.55 -0.61 22.60
CA LEU A 157 -8.28 -1.01 23.99
C LEU A 157 -9.15 -0.20 24.97
N GLU A 158 -9.32 -0.72 26.18
CA GLU A 158 -10.10 -0.05 27.23
C GLU A 158 -9.44 1.27 27.65
N GLY A 159 -10.21 2.36 27.59
CA GLY A 159 -9.72 3.72 27.90
C GLY A 159 -9.16 4.50 26.71
N GLU A 160 -9.08 3.89 25.53
CA GLU A 160 -8.57 4.53 24.31
C GLU A 160 -9.70 5.20 23.50
N SER A 161 -9.41 6.29 22.79
CA SER A 161 -10.38 6.92 21.89
C SER A 161 -10.58 6.08 20.61
N ALA A 162 -11.69 6.30 19.90
CA ALA A 162 -11.93 5.62 18.62
C ALA A 162 -10.94 6.05 17.53
N GLU A 163 -10.42 7.28 17.62
CA GLU A 163 -9.46 7.86 16.68
C GLU A 163 -8.07 7.22 16.87
N ASP A 164 -7.61 7.08 18.12
CA ASP A 164 -6.33 6.43 18.44
C ASP A 164 -6.32 4.95 18.01
N ALA A 165 -7.45 4.25 18.21
CA ALA A 165 -7.58 2.87 17.79
C ALA A 165 -7.63 2.68 16.27
N ALA A 166 -8.27 3.62 15.56
CA ALA A 166 -8.28 3.64 14.11
C ALA A 166 -6.88 3.93 13.54
N ALA A 167 -6.14 4.85 14.16
CA ALA A 167 -4.75 5.15 13.81
C ALA A 167 -3.83 3.95 14.05
N ALA A 168 -3.97 3.26 15.18
CA ALA A 168 -3.18 2.06 15.49
C ALA A 168 -3.49 0.89 14.54
N ALA A 169 -4.75 0.71 14.14
CA ALA A 169 -5.15 -0.28 13.14
C ALA A 169 -4.63 0.04 11.72
N ALA A 170 -4.51 1.33 11.39
CA ALA A 170 -3.94 1.79 10.13
C ALA A 170 -2.41 1.58 10.09
N ALA A 171 -1.73 1.71 11.23
CA ALA A 171 -0.28 1.54 11.36
C ALA A 171 0.19 0.07 11.21
N ASP A 172 -0.64 -0.92 11.58
CA ASP A 172 -0.27 -2.35 11.53
C ASP A 172 -0.46 -3.02 10.14
N GLY A 173 -0.80 -2.25 9.10
CA GLY A 173 -0.94 -2.77 7.72
C GLY A 173 -2.09 -3.77 7.51
N SER A 174 -2.99 -3.92 8.49
CA SER A 174 -4.16 -4.81 8.46
C SER A 174 -5.34 -4.22 7.66
N ALA A 175 -5.42 -2.90 7.55
CA ALA A 175 -6.49 -2.22 6.83
C ALA A 175 -6.07 -1.85 5.39
N ALA A 176 -6.07 -2.85 4.50
CA ALA A 176 -6.12 -2.57 3.08
C ALA A 176 -7.52 -2.04 2.70
N ALA A 177 -7.58 -0.74 2.40
CA ALA A 177 -8.62 0.00 1.69
C ALA A 177 -9.88 0.40 2.48
N ALA A 178 -10.00 1.69 2.82
CA ALA A 178 -10.89 2.65 2.12
C ALA A 178 -11.35 3.79 3.04
N ALA A 179 -11.08 5.03 2.64
CA ALA A 179 -11.90 6.18 3.02
C ALA A 179 -12.11 7.07 1.79
N THR A 180 -13.27 6.91 1.16
CA THR A 180 -13.87 7.93 0.30
C THR A 180 -15.16 8.41 0.94
N ALA A 181 -15.19 9.71 1.22
CA ALA A 181 -16.31 10.64 1.36
C ALA A 181 -17.33 10.46 2.52
N ALA A 182 -17.37 11.47 3.39
CA ALA A 182 -18.49 12.43 3.42
C ALA A 182 -18.10 13.68 4.22
N SER A 183 -18.03 14.80 3.51
CA SER A 183 -17.91 16.16 4.05
C SER A 183 -19.19 16.58 4.78
N ALA A 184 -19.06 17.11 5.99
CA ALA A 184 -20.04 18.03 6.58
C ALA A 184 -19.33 19.05 7.48
N ASP A 185 -19.26 20.27 6.95
CA ASP A 185 -19.10 21.58 7.58
C ASP A 185 -19.31 21.65 9.12
N LYS A 186 -18.27 22.09 9.84
CA LYS A 186 -18.16 23.44 10.43
C LYS A 186 -17.72 23.48 11.91
N LYS A 187 -16.52 24.05 12.08
CA LYS A 187 -15.99 24.85 13.20
C LYS A 187 -16.16 24.34 14.63
N THR A 188 -15.01 24.08 15.27
CA THR A 188 -14.73 24.65 16.60
C THR A 188 -13.25 24.97 16.76
N ASP A 189 -13.00 26.23 17.09
CA ASP A 189 -11.74 26.78 17.60
C ASP A 189 -11.31 26.11 18.92
N LYS A 190 -10.04 25.69 19.02
CA LYS A 190 -9.08 26.05 20.08
C LYS A 190 -7.84 25.14 19.98
N LYS A 191 -6.70 25.68 19.59
CA LYS A 191 -5.73 26.39 20.45
C LYS A 191 -4.80 25.40 21.17
N SER A 192 -3.72 25.10 20.46
CA SER A 192 -2.34 25.02 20.94
C SER A 192 -2.13 24.69 22.42
N ASP A 193 -1.61 23.51 22.72
CA ASP A 193 -0.63 23.38 23.79
C ASP A 193 0.45 22.34 23.43
N LYS A 194 1.66 22.87 23.25
CA LYS A 194 3.00 22.27 23.42
C LYS A 194 3.37 20.99 22.66
N THR A 195 3.79 21.27 21.43
CA THR A 195 5.02 20.83 20.76
C THR A 195 6.09 20.23 21.71
N GLU A 196 6.10 18.91 21.84
CA GLU A 196 7.40 18.21 21.82
C GLU A 196 7.96 18.39 20.40
N ALA A 197 9.24 18.72 20.27
CA ALA A 197 9.84 19.06 18.99
C ALA A 197 9.93 17.80 18.12
N ALA A 198 8.87 17.51 17.37
CA ALA A 198 8.85 16.45 16.37
C ALA A 198 10.07 16.62 15.45
N THR A 199 10.80 15.52 15.28
CA THR A 199 11.94 15.48 14.35
C THR A 199 11.45 15.74 12.92
N PRO A 200 12.31 16.27 12.02
CA PRO A 200 11.93 16.42 10.61
C PRO A 200 11.39 15.13 9.99
N GLU A 201 11.94 13.98 10.40
CA GLU A 201 11.55 12.65 9.95
C GLU A 201 10.14 12.28 10.43
N GLU A 202 9.83 12.47 11.71
CA GLU A 202 8.48 12.26 12.28
C GLU A 202 7.46 13.21 11.64
N ALA A 203 7.82 14.48 11.45
CA ALA A 203 6.92 15.46 10.83
C ALA A 203 6.58 15.10 9.37
N ILE A 204 7.53 14.56 8.62
CA ILE A 204 7.28 14.06 7.25
C ILE A 204 6.33 12.86 7.29
N ALA A 205 6.55 11.91 8.20
CA ALA A 205 5.67 10.75 8.37
C ALA A 205 4.26 11.15 8.84
N GLU A 206 4.15 12.13 9.73
CA GLU A 206 2.88 12.68 10.21
C GLU A 206 2.13 13.39 9.09
N ALA A 207 2.79 14.25 8.31
CA ALA A 207 2.17 14.93 7.18
C ALA A 207 1.71 13.95 6.10
N LEU A 208 2.46 12.87 5.87
CA LEU A 208 2.00 11.78 5.02
C LEU A 208 0.73 11.12 5.58
N ALA A 209 0.77 10.70 6.83
CA ALA A 209 -0.34 9.98 7.48
C ALA A 209 -1.61 10.83 7.53
N ALA A 210 -1.46 12.15 7.73
CA ALA A 210 -2.55 13.12 7.72
C ALA A 210 -3.20 13.28 6.34
N GLY A 211 -2.48 13.00 5.24
CA GLY A 211 -3.02 13.02 3.88
C GLY A 211 -3.67 14.36 3.52
N ALA A 212 -5.00 14.40 3.45
CA ALA A 212 -5.74 15.63 3.14
C ALA A 212 -5.76 16.65 4.29
N ASP A 213 -5.57 16.19 5.53
CA ASP A 213 -5.53 17.03 6.72
C ASP A 213 -4.11 17.50 7.06
N ALA A 214 -3.13 17.20 6.20
CA ALA A 214 -1.73 17.54 6.41
C ALA A 214 -1.51 19.06 6.47
N ASP A 215 -0.98 19.54 7.59
CA ASP A 215 -0.58 20.93 7.74
C ASP A 215 0.82 21.15 7.15
N PHE A 216 0.86 21.53 5.87
CA PHE A 216 2.11 21.81 5.14
C PHE A 216 2.84 23.06 5.68
N ASP A 217 2.18 23.97 6.37
CA ASP A 217 2.86 25.11 7.01
C ASP A 217 3.55 24.68 8.31
N ALA A 218 2.92 23.82 9.10
CA ALA A 218 3.54 23.18 10.25
C ALA A 218 4.72 22.30 9.81
N LEU A 219 4.54 21.45 8.79
CA LEU A 219 5.60 20.65 8.19
C LEU A 219 6.77 21.54 7.76
N TRP A 220 6.49 22.62 7.02
CA TRP A 220 7.53 23.56 6.57
C TRP A 220 8.32 24.14 7.75
N SER A 221 7.63 24.50 8.84
CA SER A 221 8.25 25.10 10.01
C SER A 221 9.34 24.21 10.63
N ILE A 222 9.18 22.89 10.52
CA ILE A 222 10.09 21.86 11.03
C ILE A 222 11.17 21.52 9.99
N VAL A 223 10.78 21.19 8.75
CA VAL A 223 11.73 20.69 7.74
C VAL A 223 12.61 21.76 7.10
N LYS A 224 12.27 23.06 7.21
CA LYS A 224 13.03 24.15 6.57
C LYS A 224 14.52 24.21 6.91
N ARG A 225 14.93 23.66 8.07
CA ARG A 225 16.35 23.59 8.48
C ARG A 225 17.07 22.35 7.95
N LYS A 226 16.33 21.31 7.56
CA LYS A 226 16.83 20.04 7.04
C LYS A 226 15.89 19.55 5.93
N VAL A 227 15.87 20.30 4.83
CA VAL A 227 14.90 20.13 3.73
C VAL A 227 14.94 18.73 3.08
N ASN A 228 16.11 18.08 3.14
CA ASN A 228 16.37 16.73 2.61
C ASN A 228 16.34 15.65 3.71
N ALA A 229 15.63 15.88 4.81
CA ALA A 229 15.35 14.84 5.79
C ALA A 229 14.59 13.69 5.13
N ARG A 230 14.85 12.47 5.61
CA ARG A 230 14.27 11.23 5.08
C ARG A 230 13.73 10.40 6.23
N THR A 231 12.53 9.87 6.11
CA THR A 231 11.99 8.91 7.09
C THR A 231 12.87 7.68 7.17
N ASP A 232 12.92 7.00 8.32
CA ASP A 232 13.84 5.89 8.51
C ASP A 232 13.46 4.65 7.70
N GLU A 233 12.17 4.27 7.71
CA GLU A 233 11.69 3.01 7.12
C GLU A 233 11.71 3.07 5.58
N ASP A 234 10.99 4.03 5.00
CA ASP A 234 10.79 4.09 3.55
C ASP A 234 11.55 5.22 2.87
N GLN A 235 12.32 6.02 3.62
CA GLN A 235 13.19 7.07 3.07
C GLN A 235 12.46 8.23 2.36
N TRP A 236 11.24 8.55 2.81
CA TRP A 236 10.39 9.59 2.22
C TRP A 236 10.89 10.97 2.56
N THR A 237 10.74 11.90 1.61
CA THR A 237 11.07 13.32 1.78
C THR A 237 9.79 14.16 1.86
N ALA A 238 9.90 15.36 2.43
CA ALA A 238 8.79 16.33 2.43
C ALA A 238 8.29 16.66 1.01
N LEU A 239 9.19 16.62 0.01
CA LEU A 239 8.84 16.84 -1.39
C LEU A 239 8.01 15.69 -1.97
N MET A 240 8.35 14.44 -1.66
CA MET A 240 7.56 13.28 -2.08
C MET A 240 6.14 13.31 -1.49
N VAL A 241 6.04 13.61 -0.19
CA VAL A 241 4.74 13.76 0.49
C VAL A 241 3.90 14.84 -0.17
N ALA A 242 4.48 16.01 -0.47
CA ALA A 242 3.75 17.08 -1.13
C ALA A 242 3.27 16.68 -2.54
N CYS A 243 4.13 16.04 -3.35
CA CYS A 243 3.77 15.66 -4.72
C CYS A 243 2.75 14.52 -4.80
N GLY A 244 2.69 13.63 -3.79
CA GLY A 244 1.68 12.58 -3.69
C GLY A 244 0.40 12.98 -2.93
N SER A 245 0.37 14.17 -2.33
CA SER A 245 -0.74 14.60 -1.48
C SER A 245 -2.04 14.83 -2.27
N PRO A 246 -3.22 14.49 -1.72
CA PRO A 246 -4.51 14.75 -2.36
C PRO A 246 -4.95 16.23 -2.32
N VAL A 247 -4.28 17.09 -1.53
CA VAL A 247 -4.55 18.54 -1.48
C VAL A 247 -3.57 19.34 -2.32
N ASP A 248 -3.95 20.55 -2.71
CA ASP A 248 -3.08 21.46 -3.45
C ASP A 248 -1.87 21.85 -2.58
N THR A 249 -0.68 21.51 -3.07
CA THR A 249 0.60 21.72 -2.39
C THR A 249 1.58 22.53 -3.23
N ASP A 250 1.13 23.17 -4.32
CA ASP A 250 1.99 23.84 -5.30
C ASP A 250 2.92 24.87 -4.64
N ALA A 251 2.36 25.69 -3.75
CA ALA A 251 3.11 26.69 -3.00
C ALA A 251 4.14 26.07 -2.05
N PHE A 252 3.84 24.91 -1.47
CA PHE A 252 4.78 24.18 -0.63
C PHE A 252 5.89 23.56 -1.50
N ILE A 253 5.55 22.89 -2.60
CA ILE A 253 6.52 22.30 -3.55
C ILE A 253 7.52 23.36 -4.02
N GLN A 254 7.05 24.50 -4.49
CA GLN A 254 7.90 25.63 -4.91
C GLN A 254 8.82 26.10 -3.77
N LYS A 255 8.29 26.20 -2.55
CA LYS A 255 9.03 26.64 -1.35
C LYS A 255 10.13 25.65 -0.96
N VAL A 256 9.84 24.35 -0.93
CA VAL A 256 10.81 23.30 -0.55
C VAL A 256 11.87 23.13 -1.64
N VAL A 257 11.49 23.15 -2.92
CA VAL A 257 12.43 23.13 -4.05
C VAL A 257 13.34 24.36 -4.05
N GLY A 258 12.78 25.56 -3.84
CA GLY A 258 13.53 26.81 -3.72
C GLY A 258 14.51 26.82 -2.55
N ALA A 259 14.25 26.04 -1.50
CA ALA A 259 15.13 25.85 -0.36
C ALA A 259 16.19 24.75 -0.54
N GLY A 260 16.27 24.13 -1.72
CA GLY A 260 17.30 23.15 -2.04
C GLY A 260 16.91 21.69 -1.82
N ALA A 261 15.61 21.37 -1.94
CA ALA A 261 15.16 19.98 -1.98
C ALA A 261 15.89 19.18 -3.06
N ASP A 262 16.30 17.95 -2.73
CA ASP A 262 16.81 17.00 -3.70
C ASP A 262 15.65 16.38 -4.47
N VAL A 263 15.35 16.96 -5.63
CA VAL A 263 14.28 16.50 -6.52
C VAL A 263 14.56 15.13 -7.14
N LEU A 264 15.80 14.66 -7.13
CA LEU A 264 16.20 13.35 -7.64
C LEU A 264 16.26 12.28 -6.53
N ALA A 265 16.00 12.65 -5.28
CA ALA A 265 15.89 11.69 -4.20
C ALA A 265 14.81 10.65 -4.54
N VAL A 266 15.10 9.41 -4.18
CA VAL A 266 14.20 8.26 -4.35
C VAL A 266 13.83 7.70 -3.00
N ASP A 267 12.65 7.11 -2.83
CA ASP A 267 12.30 6.37 -1.61
C ASP A 267 12.83 4.92 -1.65
N GLY A 268 12.36 4.08 -0.72
CA GLY A 268 12.71 2.66 -0.63
C GLY A 268 12.35 1.85 -1.88
N ASP A 269 11.34 2.26 -2.64
CA ASP A 269 10.91 1.62 -3.89
C ASP A 269 11.59 2.22 -5.13
N GLY A 270 12.49 3.19 -4.94
CA GLY A 270 13.16 3.89 -6.03
C GLY A 270 12.32 5.02 -6.64
N TRP A 271 11.22 5.42 -6.01
CA TRP A 271 10.32 6.44 -6.55
C TRP A 271 10.79 7.84 -6.18
N THR A 272 10.81 8.72 -7.18
CA THR A 272 11.01 10.16 -6.97
C THR A 272 9.68 10.85 -6.65
N ALA A 273 9.73 12.10 -6.19
CA ALA A 273 8.53 12.93 -6.01
C ALA A 273 7.66 13.02 -7.28
N LEU A 274 8.28 12.97 -8.47
CA LEU A 274 7.55 12.96 -9.74
C LEU A 274 6.77 11.64 -9.98
N HIS A 275 7.31 10.50 -9.52
CA HIS A 275 6.59 9.21 -9.56
C HIS A 275 5.34 9.27 -8.65
N TRP A 276 5.47 9.86 -7.46
CA TRP A 276 4.35 10.06 -6.55
C TRP A 276 3.24 10.92 -7.16
N SER A 277 3.57 12.05 -7.81
CA SER A 277 2.56 12.83 -8.54
C SER A 277 1.92 12.07 -9.71
N ALA A 278 2.70 11.23 -10.39
CA ALA A 278 2.23 10.42 -11.50
C ALA A 278 1.28 9.31 -11.07
N PHE A 279 1.58 8.62 -9.97
CA PHE A 279 0.75 7.55 -9.43
C PHE A 279 -0.58 8.08 -8.89
N HIS A 280 -0.54 9.19 -8.15
CA HIS A 280 -1.72 9.79 -7.53
C HIS A 280 -2.53 10.70 -8.47
N GLY A 281 -2.11 10.86 -9.73
CA GLY A 281 -2.83 11.68 -10.71
C GLY A 281 -2.87 13.16 -10.29
N ARG A 282 -1.71 13.73 -9.95
CA ARG A 282 -1.56 15.10 -9.45
C ARG A 282 -0.90 15.99 -10.52
N PRO A 283 -1.66 16.48 -11.51
CA PRO A 283 -1.10 17.27 -12.61
C PRO A 283 -0.48 18.58 -12.11
N GLU A 284 -1.15 19.28 -11.20
CA GLU A 284 -0.70 20.57 -10.64
C GLU A 284 0.63 20.40 -9.89
N ALA A 285 0.74 19.37 -9.05
CA ALA A 285 1.97 19.07 -8.32
C ALA A 285 3.14 18.70 -9.25
N ALA A 286 2.86 17.92 -10.32
CA ALA A 286 3.87 17.59 -11.32
C ALA A 286 4.35 18.84 -12.07
N GLU A 287 3.42 19.71 -12.48
CA GLU A 287 3.73 20.98 -13.14
C GLU A 287 4.50 21.93 -12.22
N ALA A 288 4.09 22.07 -10.96
CA ALA A 288 4.77 22.90 -9.97
C ALA A 288 6.21 22.43 -9.74
N LEU A 289 6.43 21.12 -9.61
CA LEU A 289 7.77 20.54 -9.46
C LEU A 289 8.65 20.80 -10.71
N LEU A 290 8.14 20.52 -11.91
CA LEU A 290 8.90 20.65 -13.16
C LEU A 290 9.17 22.11 -13.55
N SER A 291 8.28 23.03 -13.18
CA SER A 291 8.44 24.47 -13.37
C SER A 291 9.42 25.10 -12.39
N SER A 292 9.59 24.50 -11.21
CA SER A 292 10.47 25.02 -10.15
C SER A 292 11.94 24.60 -10.28
N ILE A 293 12.29 23.79 -11.28
CA ILE A 293 13.64 23.26 -11.48
C ILE A 293 14.23 23.64 -12.84
N SER A 294 15.56 23.74 -12.89
CA SER A 294 16.31 23.99 -14.14
C SER A 294 16.07 22.88 -15.17
N ALA A 295 16.11 23.22 -16.47
CA ALA A 295 15.97 22.26 -17.57
C ALA A 295 16.86 21.01 -17.43
N ALA A 296 18.14 21.18 -17.04
CA ALA A 296 19.06 20.06 -16.85
C ALA A 296 18.65 19.08 -15.71
N LYS A 297 18.03 19.59 -14.64
CA LYS A 297 17.47 18.71 -13.57
C LYS A 297 16.16 18.07 -14.02
N ARG A 298 15.35 18.81 -14.78
CA ARG A 298 14.08 18.34 -15.34
C ARG A 298 14.28 17.13 -16.24
N GLU A 299 15.23 17.21 -17.18
CA GLU A 299 15.57 16.10 -18.08
C GLU A 299 15.97 14.85 -17.28
N LYS A 300 16.87 15.01 -16.30
CA LYS A 300 17.29 13.91 -15.42
C LYS A 300 16.12 13.31 -14.65
N LEU A 301 15.28 14.16 -14.07
CA LEU A 301 14.13 13.74 -13.27
C LEU A 301 13.10 12.95 -14.11
N LEU A 302 12.81 13.41 -15.32
CA LEU A 302 11.91 12.73 -16.26
C LEU A 302 12.43 11.35 -16.68
N ALA A 303 13.75 11.16 -16.68
CA ALA A 303 14.41 9.92 -17.06
C ALA A 303 14.64 8.94 -15.89
N VAL A 304 14.37 9.32 -14.64
CA VAL A 304 14.55 8.41 -13.49
C VAL A 304 13.60 7.25 -13.61
N LYS A 305 14.11 6.04 -13.36
CA LYS A 305 13.34 4.80 -13.30
C LYS A 305 13.29 4.30 -11.86
N ALA A 306 12.10 3.95 -11.42
CA ALA A 306 11.88 3.24 -10.17
C ALA A 306 12.43 1.81 -10.20
N SER A 307 12.36 1.10 -9.07
CA SER A 307 12.88 -0.28 -8.96
C SER A 307 12.15 -1.28 -9.86
N ASP A 308 10.91 -0.98 -10.25
CA ASP A 308 10.13 -1.73 -11.24
C ASP A 308 10.50 -1.41 -12.71
N GLY A 309 11.46 -0.49 -12.92
CA GLY A 309 11.97 -0.08 -14.22
C GLY A 309 11.14 0.98 -14.94
N ARG A 310 10.04 1.45 -14.34
CA ARG A 310 9.15 2.46 -14.92
C ARG A 310 9.61 3.88 -14.59
N THR A 311 9.43 4.78 -15.55
CA THR A 311 9.51 6.24 -15.35
C THR A 311 8.19 6.80 -14.84
N ALA A 312 8.19 8.03 -14.32
CA ALA A 312 6.96 8.70 -13.89
C ALA A 312 5.89 8.76 -15.00
N ALA A 313 6.28 8.95 -16.27
CA ALA A 313 5.34 8.95 -17.39
C ALA A 313 4.71 7.57 -17.64
N GLU A 314 5.48 6.50 -17.46
CA GLU A 314 4.99 5.12 -17.58
C GLU A 314 4.09 4.73 -16.40
N VAL A 315 4.39 5.23 -15.19
CA VAL A 315 3.49 5.10 -14.03
C VAL A 315 2.17 5.83 -14.28
N ALA A 316 2.21 7.12 -14.67
CA ALA A 316 1.00 7.89 -14.98
C ALA A 316 0.13 7.22 -16.06
N LYS A 317 0.77 6.65 -17.09
CA LYS A 317 0.05 5.90 -18.13
C LYS A 317 -0.57 4.60 -17.61
N GLY A 318 0.13 3.89 -16.71
CA GLY A 318 -0.36 2.65 -16.10
C GLY A 318 -1.55 2.87 -15.17
N GLU A 319 -1.58 4.01 -14.47
CA GLU A 319 -2.67 4.42 -13.58
C GLU A 319 -3.78 5.22 -14.31
N GLU A 320 -3.73 5.33 -15.64
CA GLU A 320 -4.70 6.06 -16.47
C GLU A 320 -4.79 7.58 -16.18
N ASN A 321 -3.74 8.18 -15.62
CA ASN A 321 -3.65 9.60 -15.30
C ASN A 321 -3.22 10.43 -16.51
N ALA A 322 -4.12 10.57 -17.48
CA ALA A 322 -3.86 11.21 -18.78
C ALA A 322 -3.33 12.65 -18.69
N ASP A 323 -3.86 13.45 -17.77
CA ASP A 323 -3.46 14.85 -17.59
C ASP A 323 -1.99 14.96 -17.15
N VAL A 324 -1.55 14.07 -16.26
CA VAL A 324 -0.14 14.00 -15.84
C VAL A 324 0.73 13.57 -17.02
N VAL A 325 0.30 12.58 -17.81
CA VAL A 325 1.04 12.16 -19.02
C VAL A 325 1.23 13.34 -19.99
N GLU A 326 0.20 14.16 -20.18
CA GLU A 326 0.27 15.34 -21.05
C GLU A 326 1.26 16.39 -20.52
N ILE A 327 1.21 16.69 -19.22
CA ILE A 327 2.16 17.61 -18.57
C ILE A 327 3.59 17.09 -18.69
N LEU A 328 3.85 15.82 -18.36
CA LEU A 328 5.19 15.24 -18.47
C LEU A 328 5.71 15.31 -19.91
N ALA A 329 4.85 15.04 -20.89
CA ALA A 329 5.21 15.11 -22.30
C ALA A 329 5.46 16.55 -22.79
N SER A 330 4.73 17.54 -22.28
CA SER A 330 4.94 18.95 -22.63
C SER A 330 6.31 19.42 -22.15
N PHE A 331 6.66 19.11 -20.91
CA PHE A 331 7.94 19.45 -20.30
C PHE A 331 9.14 18.69 -20.91
N ALA A 332 8.94 17.46 -21.39
CA ALA A 332 9.96 16.71 -22.13
C ALA A 332 10.28 17.35 -23.49
N LYS A 333 9.28 17.91 -24.18
CA LYS A 333 9.48 18.57 -25.48
C LYS A 333 10.19 19.92 -25.35
N THR A 334 9.90 20.68 -24.30
CA THR A 334 10.47 22.01 -24.07
C THR A 334 11.98 21.95 -23.82
N GLY A 335 12.51 20.89 -23.20
CA GLY A 335 13.95 20.71 -23.03
C GLY A 335 14.70 20.51 -24.37
N ALA A 336 14.09 19.82 -25.33
CA ALA A 336 14.70 19.55 -26.62
C ALA A 336 14.81 20.80 -27.52
N SER A 337 13.91 21.77 -27.39
CA SER A 337 13.94 23.01 -28.18
C SER A 337 14.91 24.05 -27.63
N GLU A 338 15.10 24.11 -26.30
CA GLU A 338 16.08 24.99 -25.66
C GLU A 338 17.53 24.58 -26.00
N ASP A 339 17.82 23.28 -26.03
CA ASP A 339 19.14 22.76 -26.43
C ASP A 339 19.45 23.04 -27.91
N GLU A 340 18.48 22.93 -28.83
CA GLU A 340 18.68 23.30 -30.25
C GLU A 340 18.99 24.81 -30.41
N SER A 341 18.35 25.65 -29.60
CA SER A 341 18.54 27.11 -29.65
C SER A 341 19.91 27.55 -29.09
N THR A 342 20.37 26.91 -28.01
CA THR A 342 21.65 27.22 -27.37
C THR A 342 22.84 26.61 -28.13
N LEU A 343 22.68 25.44 -28.75
CA LEU A 343 23.66 24.87 -29.69
C LEU A 343 23.84 25.75 -30.93
N ARG A 344 22.77 26.30 -31.49
CA ARG A 344 22.84 27.23 -32.63
C ARG A 344 23.55 28.54 -32.26
N GLN A 345 23.30 29.10 -31.08
CA GLN A 345 23.98 30.32 -30.61
C GLN A 345 25.47 30.10 -30.32
N ARG A 346 25.86 28.96 -29.71
CA ARG A 346 27.28 28.63 -29.48
C ARG A 346 28.04 28.42 -30.79
N LYS A 347 27.40 27.86 -31.81
CA LYS A 347 28.01 27.67 -33.14
C LYS A 347 28.18 28.98 -33.91
N ALA A 348 27.29 29.96 -33.70
CA ALA A 348 27.40 31.30 -34.28
C ALA A 348 28.46 32.17 -33.58
N GLY A 349 28.67 32.03 -32.26
CA GLY A 349 29.70 32.76 -31.51
C GLY A 349 31.13 32.26 -31.71
N ALA A 350 31.32 31.06 -32.29
CA ALA A 350 32.63 30.46 -32.52
C ALA A 350 33.18 30.70 -33.94
N SER A 351 32.44 31.36 -34.84
CA SER A 351 32.88 31.61 -36.23
C SER A 351 33.29 33.07 -36.52
N SER A 352 33.54 33.90 -35.51
CA SER A 352 33.89 35.31 -35.69
C SER A 352 35.24 35.73 -35.10
N VAL A 353 36.21 34.81 -34.96
CA VAL A 353 37.59 35.14 -34.59
C VAL A 353 38.55 34.43 -35.53
N GLU A 354 38.77 35.04 -36.70
CA GLU A 354 39.77 34.82 -37.76
C GLU A 354 39.13 35.55 -38.97
N ASP A 355 39.54 36.73 -39.43
CA ASP A 355 40.87 37.26 -39.71
C ASP A 355 40.88 38.80 -39.60
N VAL A 356 41.87 39.36 -38.93
CA VAL A 356 42.36 40.72 -39.22
C VAL A 356 43.89 40.66 -39.12
N ASP A 357 44.52 40.59 -40.28
CA ASP A 357 45.90 41.06 -40.52
C ASP A 357 45.88 41.98 -41.75
#